data_AF-A0A3M2CHX7-F1
#
_entry.id   AF-A0A3M2CHX7-F1
#
_cell.length_a   1.000
_cell.length_b   1.000
_cell.length_c   1.000
_cell.angle_alpha   90.00
_cell.angle_beta   90.00
_cell.angle_gamma   90.00
#
_symmetry.space_group_name_H-M   'P 1'
#
loop_
_entity.id
_entity.type
_entity.pdbx_description
1 polymer ?
#
loop_
_entity_poly.entity_id
_entity_poly.type
_entity_poly.pdbx_seq_one_letter_code
_entity_poly.pdbx_strand_id
1 'polypeptide(L)'
;MRRKRTSDLSLKVLLGVAAGLTARAHAQFTVTEHYDASAVNPVAGPDVLPAVPGDQITIRSAIEHINTLPPGNYTVDIPAGTYLLSLTGHNEEDAHAGDIDIRNGVTVTGAGLGVTFILGTMLGDRIFDVKLPVQAEFRMLGMYEGTAVPGTAGVESGGAVRTVAGSTLRLFETEFSNNSASGGTAARGGAIDCQGDLFVTGFNSFYGNSAEGIGGTIYLVGRGEIDNSHFMMNHSDRDGGAIRTSNASPGLRVTNSTFDFNTSGGSGGAMNLRAPSEVIACRFNGNDATAVGGAVGLLGAVVRFESCEFGGNHSASGGGAINVAGLGDATLLDCVLRSNASDTSGGGLINSSVCRVLNSSIVENTCLGSIPAELGGAGIYNFGDLQITNSTISRNFTPGGLGGGILNLTGGNAVLTHVTVFANEAPIGSQIHNGTPSGGAAMAMTHTVIADVRGGGGRPPFVDGTSLPLVSLGYNLDADGSGGLVGPGDIAGLLAAPIDPLISPLLMGPNGTVAYRPLPGSPCLDGGDAGFSIDPNGNTVMEDQFHAVRPVRRPDIGAIEADCAADLASPYLVLNFFDIAAYLSLYNNHDPAADLATPFGIFNFFDVAAYLALYNAGCP
;
A
#
# COMPACT_ATOMS: atom_id res chain seq x y z
N MET A 1 -19.12 -42.44 -42.01
CA MET A 1 -18.06 -41.64 -42.65
C MET A 1 -16.99 -41.30 -41.61
N ARG A 2 -15.70 -41.32 -42.02
CA ARG A 2 -14.44 -41.07 -41.28
C ARG A 2 -14.56 -39.95 -40.21
N ARG A 3 -13.83 -39.88 -39.07
CA ARG A 3 -12.62 -40.56 -38.54
C ARG A 3 -12.49 -40.21 -37.03
N LYS A 4 -11.84 -41.10 -36.25
CA LYS A 4 -11.29 -40.90 -34.88
C LYS A 4 -10.15 -39.84 -34.83
N ARG A 5 -9.94 -39.23 -33.64
CA ARG A 5 -8.66 -39.01 -32.87
C ARG A 5 -8.94 -38.06 -31.67
N THR A 6 -8.84 -38.45 -30.39
CA THR A 6 -7.65 -38.56 -29.48
C THR A 6 -6.91 -37.22 -29.31
N SER A 7 -7.02 -36.53 -28.16
CA SER A 7 -6.25 -36.66 -26.90
C SER A 7 -5.05 -35.72 -26.84
N ASP A 8 -4.89 -35.04 -25.69
CA ASP A 8 -3.67 -34.42 -25.13
C ASP A 8 -2.78 -33.54 -26.01
N LEU A 9 -2.64 -32.27 -25.62
CA LEU A 9 -1.50 -31.46 -26.03
C LEU A 9 -0.86 -30.78 -24.82
N SER A 10 -0.09 -31.58 -24.09
CA SER A 10 1.00 -31.16 -23.22
C SER A 10 2.11 -30.45 -24.01
N LEU A 11 2.63 -29.37 -23.44
CA LEU A 11 4.05 -29.01 -23.34
C LEU A 11 5.00 -29.55 -24.43
N LYS A 12 5.34 -28.69 -25.41
CA LYS A 12 6.66 -28.53 -26.09
C LYS A 12 6.49 -27.97 -27.50
N VAL A 13 6.80 -26.70 -27.70
CA VAL A 13 7.53 -26.23 -28.89
C VAL A 13 8.56 -25.20 -28.45
N LEU A 14 9.72 -25.72 -28.05
CA LEU A 14 11.00 -25.04 -28.15
C LEU A 14 11.57 -25.36 -29.54
N LEU A 15 12.36 -24.44 -30.10
CA LEU A 15 13.03 -24.43 -31.42
C LEU A 15 12.19 -23.88 -32.58
N GLY A 16 12.55 -22.67 -33.03
CA GLY A 16 12.28 -22.31 -34.42
C GLY A 16 12.41 -20.88 -34.91
N VAL A 17 13.18 -19.97 -34.28
CA VAL A 17 13.75 -18.80 -35.01
C VAL A 17 15.11 -18.43 -34.38
N ALA A 18 16.13 -19.22 -34.69
CA ALA A 18 17.52 -18.79 -34.59
C ALA A 18 18.00 -18.50 -36.02
N ALA A 19 17.87 -17.25 -36.43
CA ALA A 19 18.51 -16.74 -37.64
C ALA A 19 18.75 -15.24 -37.50
N GLY A 20 19.97 -14.86 -37.13
CA GLY A 20 20.51 -13.54 -37.44
C GLY A 20 20.56 -12.47 -36.35
N LEU A 21 20.98 -12.80 -35.13
CA LEU A 21 21.69 -11.82 -34.29
C LEU A 21 23.00 -12.46 -33.84
N THR A 22 24.08 -12.14 -34.52
CA THR A 22 25.41 -12.23 -33.92
C THR A 22 25.38 -11.29 -32.72
N ALA A 23 25.36 -11.83 -31.50
CA ALA A 23 25.69 -11.06 -30.32
C ALA A 23 27.09 -10.48 -30.55
N ARG A 24 27.17 -9.19 -30.87
CA ARG A 24 28.45 -8.48 -30.74
C ARG A 24 28.81 -8.60 -29.27
N ALA A 25 30.02 -9.07 -28.97
CA ALA A 25 30.55 -8.97 -27.61
C ALA A 25 30.38 -7.51 -27.16
N HIS A 26 29.57 -7.29 -26.13
CA HIS A 26 29.43 -5.98 -25.51
C HIS A 26 30.79 -5.64 -24.92
N ALA A 27 31.34 -4.46 -25.23
CA ALA A 27 32.62 -4.07 -24.64
C ALA A 27 32.42 -3.95 -23.11
N GLN A 28 33.29 -4.63 -22.38
CA GLN A 28 33.27 -4.78 -20.93
C GLN A 28 34.54 -4.14 -20.37
N PHE A 29 34.38 -3.27 -19.39
CA PHE A 29 35.46 -2.57 -18.72
C PHE A 29 35.46 -2.95 -17.25
N THR A 30 36.62 -3.28 -16.70
CA THR A 30 36.76 -3.59 -15.28
C THR A 30 37.52 -2.44 -14.62
N VAL A 31 36.89 -1.83 -13.60
CA VAL A 31 37.52 -0.78 -12.80
C VAL A 31 38.65 -1.40 -11.97
N THR A 32 39.83 -0.81 -12.04
CA THR A 32 41.02 -1.24 -11.28
C THR A 32 41.42 -0.25 -10.20
N GLU A 33 40.99 1.01 -10.32
CA GLU A 33 41.36 2.09 -9.42
C GLU A 33 40.19 2.60 -8.58
N HIS A 34 40.47 2.92 -7.31
CA HIS A 34 39.47 3.35 -6.32
C HIS A 34 39.31 4.88 -6.22
N TYR A 35 40.24 5.64 -6.81
CA TYR A 35 40.18 7.10 -6.84
C TYR A 35 39.45 7.60 -8.10
N ASP A 36 39.07 8.88 -8.08
CA ASP A 36 38.42 9.54 -9.22
C ASP A 36 39.45 10.25 -10.11
N ALA A 37 39.46 9.89 -11.40
CA ALA A 37 40.29 10.51 -12.42
C ALA A 37 39.64 10.34 -13.81
N SER A 38 39.80 11.38 -14.64
CA SER A 38 39.41 11.37 -16.05
C SER A 38 40.42 10.59 -16.90
N ALA A 39 39.96 9.96 -17.98
CA ALA A 39 40.79 9.30 -18.97
C ALA A 39 41.71 10.32 -19.66
N VAL A 40 42.95 9.92 -19.94
CA VAL A 40 43.92 10.80 -20.61
C VAL A 40 43.48 11.14 -22.04
N ASN A 41 42.85 10.17 -22.71
CA ASN A 41 42.22 10.34 -24.01
C ASN A 41 41.04 9.36 -24.13
N PRO A 42 39.82 9.79 -23.78
CA PRO A 42 38.63 8.95 -23.82
C PRO A 42 38.36 8.30 -25.18
N VAL A 43 38.84 8.89 -26.29
CA VAL A 43 38.65 8.30 -27.63
C VAL A 43 39.61 7.13 -27.87
N ALA A 44 40.80 7.16 -27.26
CA ALA A 44 41.80 6.11 -27.40
C ALA A 44 41.56 4.94 -26.43
N GLY A 45 40.96 5.20 -25.27
CA GLY A 45 40.68 4.18 -24.26
C GLY A 45 40.34 4.79 -22.89
N PRO A 46 40.03 3.94 -21.89
CA PRO A 46 39.67 4.35 -20.55
C PRO A 46 40.87 4.58 -19.62
N ASP A 47 42.11 4.54 -20.12
CA ASP A 47 43.29 4.63 -19.26
C ASP A 47 43.48 6.05 -18.68
N VAL A 48 43.70 6.13 -17.36
CA VAL A 48 43.99 7.39 -16.67
C VAL A 48 45.49 7.72 -16.61
N LEU A 49 46.38 6.78 -16.96
CA LEU A 49 47.80 7.02 -17.14
C LEU A 49 48.33 6.34 -18.43
N PRO A 50 48.95 7.08 -19.36
CA PRO A 50 49.39 6.52 -20.65
C PRO A 50 50.66 5.67 -20.54
N ALA A 51 51.32 5.65 -19.37
CA ALA A 51 52.59 4.97 -19.16
C ALA A 51 52.47 3.46 -18.95
N VAL A 52 51.27 2.95 -18.63
CA VAL A 52 50.95 1.52 -18.50
C VAL A 52 49.56 1.27 -19.11
N PRO A 53 49.45 1.05 -20.43
CA PRO A 53 48.16 0.87 -21.09
C PRO A 53 47.40 -0.36 -20.57
N GLY A 54 46.13 -0.19 -20.20
CA GLY A 54 45.19 -1.25 -19.83
C GLY A 54 45.08 -1.61 -18.34
N ASP A 55 45.84 -0.95 -17.45
CA ASP A 55 45.92 -1.34 -16.04
C ASP A 55 45.25 -0.36 -15.05
N GLN A 56 44.89 0.87 -15.46
CA GLN A 56 44.39 1.91 -14.55
C GLN A 56 43.10 2.54 -15.07
N ILE A 57 41.97 1.93 -14.69
CA ILE A 57 40.63 2.32 -15.09
C ILE A 57 39.86 2.72 -13.83
N THR A 58 39.35 3.95 -13.81
CA THR A 58 38.40 4.47 -12.82
C THR A 58 36.97 4.32 -13.34
N ILE A 59 35.95 4.52 -12.48
CA ILE A 59 34.55 4.56 -12.92
C ILE A 59 34.35 5.65 -13.98
N ARG A 60 34.85 6.87 -13.71
CA ARG A 60 34.72 8.03 -14.61
C ARG A 60 35.33 7.76 -15.98
N SER A 61 36.60 7.34 -16.01
CA SER A 61 37.31 7.08 -17.26
C SER A 61 36.70 5.97 -18.11
N ALA A 62 36.13 4.93 -17.49
CA ALA A 62 35.37 3.90 -18.19
C ALA A 62 34.13 4.48 -18.89
N ILE A 63 33.36 5.31 -18.18
CA ILE A 63 32.15 5.94 -18.73
C ILE A 63 32.48 6.99 -19.79
N GLU A 64 33.50 7.82 -19.58
CA GLU A 64 33.99 8.78 -20.57
C GLU A 64 34.35 8.06 -21.88
N HIS A 65 35.09 6.94 -21.80
CA HIS A 65 35.40 6.15 -22.98
C HIS A 65 34.14 5.58 -23.64
N ILE A 66 33.22 4.99 -22.87
CA ILE A 66 31.94 4.48 -23.36
C ILE A 66 31.15 5.56 -24.11
N ASN A 67 31.15 6.80 -23.63
CA ASN A 67 30.46 7.92 -24.29
C ASN A 67 31.03 8.26 -25.68
N THR A 68 32.28 7.88 -25.98
CA THR A 68 32.88 8.05 -27.32
C THR A 68 32.57 6.91 -28.29
N LEU A 69 32.06 5.78 -27.78
CA LEU A 69 31.77 4.61 -28.59
C LEU A 69 30.46 4.77 -29.38
N PRO A 70 30.26 3.99 -30.46
CA PRO A 70 28.97 3.97 -31.16
C PRO A 70 27.80 3.61 -30.23
N PRO A 71 26.56 4.03 -30.54
CA PRO A 71 25.39 3.66 -29.77
C PRO A 71 25.30 2.16 -29.54
N GLY A 72 25.19 1.78 -28.27
CA GLY A 72 25.23 0.40 -27.81
C GLY A 72 24.91 0.32 -26.33
N ASN A 73 24.91 -0.92 -25.82
CA ASN A 73 24.89 -1.18 -24.38
C ASN A 73 26.28 -1.68 -23.98
N TYR A 74 26.82 -1.22 -22.85
CA TYR A 74 28.18 -1.53 -22.42
C TYR A 74 28.17 -1.98 -20.96
N THR A 75 29.23 -2.63 -20.50
CA THR A 75 29.32 -3.10 -19.11
C THR A 75 30.53 -2.51 -18.41
N VAL A 76 30.31 -2.01 -17.20
CA VAL A 76 31.36 -1.58 -16.27
C VAL A 76 31.27 -2.45 -15.03
N ASP A 77 32.28 -3.28 -14.79
CA ASP A 77 32.39 -4.07 -13.57
C ASP A 77 33.22 -3.34 -12.53
N ILE A 78 32.68 -3.22 -11.33
CA ILE A 78 33.29 -2.56 -10.19
C ILE A 78 33.55 -3.62 -9.12
N PRO A 79 34.82 -3.99 -8.89
CA PRO A 79 35.20 -4.90 -7.81
C PRO A 79 34.74 -4.41 -6.41
N ALA A 80 34.95 -5.25 -5.41
CA ALA A 80 34.68 -4.87 -4.03
C ALA A 80 35.64 -3.74 -3.58
N GLY A 81 35.08 -2.74 -2.92
CA GLY A 81 35.80 -1.65 -2.27
C GLY A 81 35.03 -0.34 -2.34
N THR A 82 35.71 0.72 -1.88
CA THR A 82 35.16 2.07 -1.80
C THR A 82 35.76 2.92 -2.91
N TYR A 83 34.89 3.56 -3.69
CA TYR A 83 35.23 4.38 -4.84
C TYR A 83 34.78 5.81 -4.55
N LEU A 84 35.75 6.69 -4.26
CA LEU A 84 35.48 8.08 -3.87
C LEU A 84 35.49 8.96 -5.12
N LEU A 85 34.35 9.59 -5.42
CA LEU A 85 34.25 10.64 -6.44
C LEU A 85 34.73 11.97 -5.86
N SER A 86 35.81 12.52 -6.41
CA SER A 86 36.53 13.67 -5.83
C SER A 86 36.79 14.80 -6.81
N LEU A 87 36.57 14.60 -8.11
CA LEU A 87 36.72 15.67 -9.09
C LEU A 87 35.48 16.58 -9.02
N THR A 88 35.57 17.66 -8.26
CA THR A 88 34.46 18.61 -8.09
C THR A 88 34.28 19.49 -9.33
N GLY A 89 33.03 19.73 -9.72
CA GLY A 89 32.61 20.63 -10.79
C GLY A 89 31.10 20.70 -10.78
N HIS A 90 30.51 21.84 -11.13
CA HIS A 90 29.07 21.97 -11.34
C HIS A 90 28.83 22.36 -12.80
N ASN A 91 27.75 21.89 -13.41
CA ASN A 91 27.40 22.19 -14.82
C ASN A 91 28.52 21.82 -15.80
N GLU A 92 29.35 20.84 -15.42
CA GLU A 92 30.20 20.13 -16.35
C GLU A 92 29.31 19.10 -17.04
N GLU A 93 29.47 18.91 -18.35
CA GLU A 93 28.52 18.13 -19.12
C GLU A 93 29.20 17.02 -19.92
N ASP A 94 30.51 16.83 -19.82
CA ASP A 94 31.30 15.83 -20.54
C ASP A 94 31.94 14.77 -19.62
N ALA A 95 31.42 14.61 -18.39
CA ALA A 95 31.88 13.70 -17.34
C ALA A 95 33.32 13.90 -16.85
N HIS A 96 33.95 15.06 -17.09
CA HIS A 96 35.30 15.39 -16.65
C HIS A 96 35.41 15.82 -15.18
N ALA A 97 34.34 16.34 -14.59
CA ALA A 97 34.25 16.69 -13.17
C ALA A 97 32.77 16.77 -12.76
N GLY A 98 32.47 16.79 -11.46
CA GLY A 98 31.09 16.73 -10.99
C GLY A 98 30.49 15.35 -11.20
N ASP A 99 29.23 15.31 -11.62
CA ASP A 99 28.54 14.07 -11.98
C ASP A 99 29.26 13.26 -13.07
N ILE A 100 28.92 11.98 -13.16
CA ILE A 100 29.38 11.11 -14.23
C ILE A 100 28.26 11.03 -15.27
N ASP A 101 28.47 11.70 -16.41
CA ASP A 101 27.50 11.73 -17.48
C ASP A 101 27.45 10.44 -18.28
N ILE A 102 26.26 9.93 -18.50
CA ILE A 102 25.98 8.73 -19.29
C ILE A 102 25.26 9.14 -20.58
N ARG A 103 25.88 8.86 -21.73
CA ARG A 103 25.33 9.15 -23.07
C ARG A 103 25.07 7.90 -23.91
N ASN A 104 25.62 6.76 -23.52
CA ASN A 104 25.38 5.46 -24.14
C ASN A 104 24.74 4.50 -23.15
N GLY A 105 24.12 3.43 -23.65
CA GLY A 105 23.57 2.40 -22.79
C GLY A 105 24.67 1.78 -21.94
N VAL A 106 24.46 1.66 -20.63
CA VAL A 106 25.45 1.08 -19.72
C VAL A 106 24.79 0.25 -18.62
N THR A 107 25.46 -0.86 -18.29
CA THR A 107 25.21 -1.66 -17.09
C THR A 107 26.43 -1.56 -16.18
N VAL A 108 26.26 -0.95 -15.02
CA VAL A 108 27.30 -0.83 -13.99
C VAL A 108 27.03 -1.87 -12.91
N THR A 109 27.95 -2.82 -12.75
CA THR A 109 27.78 -3.98 -11.87
C THR A 109 28.84 -3.98 -10.78
N GLY A 110 28.42 -3.90 -9.52
CA GLY A 110 29.29 -4.09 -8.37
C GLY A 110 29.49 -5.57 -8.02
N ALA A 111 30.39 -5.83 -7.08
CA ALA A 111 30.64 -7.17 -6.55
C ALA A 111 29.59 -7.64 -5.53
N GLY A 112 28.70 -6.76 -5.06
CA GLY A 112 27.67 -7.06 -4.06
C GLY A 112 27.26 -5.85 -3.20
N LEU A 113 26.06 -5.92 -2.64
CA LEU A 113 25.61 -5.00 -1.59
C LEU A 113 26.53 -5.08 -0.37
N GLY A 114 26.83 -3.92 0.23
CA GLY A 114 27.71 -3.82 1.40
C GLY A 114 29.18 -4.14 1.15
N VAL A 115 29.60 -4.32 -0.11
CA VAL A 115 31.02 -4.52 -0.48
C VAL A 115 31.50 -3.60 -1.60
N THR A 116 30.63 -3.14 -2.50
CA THR A 116 30.96 -2.11 -3.51
C THR A 116 30.25 -0.81 -3.19
N PHE A 117 31.02 0.24 -2.89
CA PHE A 117 30.53 1.54 -2.44
C PHE A 117 30.99 2.66 -3.38
N ILE A 118 30.07 3.44 -3.94
CA ILE A 118 30.35 4.66 -4.69
C ILE A 118 29.98 5.85 -3.80
N LEU A 119 30.98 6.68 -3.44
CA LEU A 119 30.81 7.80 -2.50
C LEU A 119 30.86 9.14 -3.24
N GLY A 120 29.77 9.91 -3.14
CA GLY A 120 29.64 11.27 -3.68
C GLY A 120 29.91 12.39 -2.67
N THR A 121 30.36 12.07 -1.44
CA THR A 121 30.46 12.98 -0.29
C THR A 121 31.18 14.30 -0.58
N MET A 122 32.22 14.26 -1.42
CA MET A 122 33.07 15.43 -1.71
C MET A 122 32.72 16.10 -3.03
N LEU A 123 31.75 15.57 -3.78
CA LEU A 123 31.53 15.93 -5.17
C LEU A 123 30.93 17.33 -5.32
N GLY A 124 30.00 17.67 -4.41
CA GLY A 124 29.18 18.88 -4.53
C GLY A 124 28.20 18.84 -5.70
N ASP A 125 28.04 17.67 -6.33
CA ASP A 125 27.12 17.38 -7.43
C ASP A 125 26.58 15.95 -7.22
N ARG A 126 25.70 15.53 -8.11
CA ARG A 126 25.10 14.21 -8.19
C ARG A 126 26.12 13.17 -8.61
N ILE A 127 25.86 11.88 -8.36
CA ILE A 127 26.82 10.83 -8.72
C ILE A 127 26.78 10.54 -10.23
N PHE A 128 25.59 10.32 -10.80
CA PHE A 128 25.39 9.99 -12.21
C PHE A 128 24.29 10.84 -12.86
N ASP A 129 24.50 11.17 -14.13
CA ASP A 129 23.52 11.89 -14.93
C ASP A 129 23.35 11.26 -16.32
N VAL A 130 22.17 10.69 -16.55
CA VAL A 130 21.80 10.13 -17.84
C VAL A 130 21.31 11.25 -18.75
N LYS A 131 22.21 11.79 -19.58
CA LYS A 131 21.99 12.98 -20.43
C LYS A 131 21.21 12.69 -21.72
N LEU A 132 21.17 11.44 -22.18
CA LEU A 132 20.48 11.02 -23.40
C LEU A 132 19.39 9.97 -23.10
N PRO A 133 18.41 9.78 -24.00
CA PRO A 133 17.39 8.74 -23.87
C PRO A 133 17.99 7.34 -24.11
N VAL A 134 18.80 6.89 -23.16
CA VAL A 134 19.50 5.60 -23.14
C VAL A 134 19.12 4.81 -21.90
N GLN A 135 19.54 3.54 -21.87
CA GLN A 135 19.38 2.68 -20.71
C GLN A 135 20.57 2.83 -19.77
N ALA A 136 20.32 3.10 -18.49
CA ALA A 136 21.30 2.97 -17.42
C ALA A 136 20.82 1.89 -16.45
N GLU A 137 21.63 0.88 -16.21
CA GLU A 137 21.36 -0.19 -15.25
C GLU A 137 22.44 -0.22 -14.17
N PHE A 138 22.03 -0.21 -12.90
CA PHE A 138 22.93 -0.32 -11.75
C PHE A 138 22.59 -1.59 -10.97
N ARG A 139 23.62 -2.39 -10.66
CA ARG A 139 23.43 -3.73 -10.10
C ARG A 139 24.42 -3.98 -8.97
N MET A 140 23.95 -4.55 -7.86
CA MET A 140 24.80 -5.12 -6.80
C MET A 140 25.85 -4.14 -6.24
N LEU A 141 25.45 -2.89 -6.01
CA LEU A 141 26.32 -1.81 -5.52
C LEU A 141 25.54 -0.81 -4.67
N GLY A 142 26.25 -0.02 -3.87
CA GLY A 142 25.68 1.10 -3.14
C GLY A 142 26.18 2.46 -3.62
N MET A 143 25.30 3.47 -3.59
CA MET A 143 25.55 4.87 -3.91
C MET A 143 25.22 5.73 -2.69
N TYR A 144 26.23 6.45 -2.20
CA TYR A 144 26.14 7.14 -0.91
C TYR A 144 26.51 8.61 -1.02
N GLU A 145 25.76 9.43 -0.29
CA GLU A 145 26.12 10.83 0.00
C GLU A 145 26.30 11.72 -1.24
N GLY A 146 25.69 11.34 -2.37
CA GLY A 146 25.58 12.21 -3.53
C GLY A 146 24.67 13.39 -3.23
N THR A 147 25.09 14.60 -3.60
CA THR A 147 24.38 15.83 -3.24
C THR A 147 24.17 16.70 -4.48
N ALA A 148 22.93 16.77 -4.95
CA ALA A 148 22.57 17.75 -5.99
C ALA A 148 22.54 19.14 -5.35
N VAL A 149 23.46 20.02 -5.75
CA VAL A 149 23.54 21.41 -5.25
C VAL A 149 23.21 22.36 -6.39
N PRO A 150 22.30 23.34 -6.22
CA PRO A 150 21.94 24.22 -7.32
C PRO A 150 23.17 25.02 -7.79
N GLY A 151 23.52 24.89 -9.06
CA GLY A 151 24.36 25.85 -9.74
C GLY A 151 23.68 27.23 -9.87
N THR A 152 24.36 28.18 -10.54
CA THR A 152 23.83 29.54 -10.78
C THR A 152 22.65 29.59 -11.76
N ALA A 153 22.32 28.48 -12.43
CA ALA A 153 21.41 28.41 -13.56
C ALA A 153 20.12 27.60 -13.33
N GLY A 154 19.92 26.95 -12.18
CA GLY A 154 18.71 26.17 -11.97
C GLY A 154 18.80 25.12 -10.86
N VAL A 155 17.71 24.37 -10.77
CA VAL A 155 17.47 23.34 -9.76
C VAL A 155 18.26 22.08 -10.11
N GLU A 156 19.07 21.56 -9.19
CA GLU A 156 19.67 20.25 -9.33
C GLU A 156 18.88 19.23 -8.50
N SER A 157 18.75 18.00 -9.01
CA SER A 157 17.79 17.00 -8.52
C SER A 157 18.32 15.59 -8.80
N GLY A 158 18.01 14.62 -7.93
CA GLY A 158 18.58 13.28 -8.03
C GLY A 158 20.01 13.21 -7.51
N GLY A 159 20.21 13.35 -6.19
CA GLY A 159 21.54 13.38 -5.55
C GLY A 159 22.44 12.20 -5.92
N ALA A 160 21.87 11.03 -6.22
CA ALA A 160 22.61 9.93 -6.82
C ALA A 160 22.46 9.89 -8.34
N VAL A 161 21.23 9.79 -8.85
CA VAL A 161 20.96 9.59 -10.27
C VAL A 161 19.90 10.56 -10.76
N ARG A 162 20.21 11.27 -11.84
CA ARG A 162 19.20 11.96 -12.65
C ARG A 162 19.08 11.30 -14.01
N THR A 163 17.87 11.26 -14.57
CA THR A 163 17.67 10.84 -15.95
C THR A 163 16.88 11.87 -16.76
N VAL A 164 17.03 11.84 -18.08
CA VAL A 164 16.22 12.64 -19.02
C VAL A 164 15.01 11.84 -19.54
N ALA A 165 14.03 12.54 -20.10
CA ALA A 165 12.85 11.91 -20.70
C ALA A 165 13.25 10.93 -21.82
N GLY A 166 12.57 9.78 -21.88
CA GLY A 166 12.85 8.72 -22.84
C GLY A 166 14.02 7.78 -22.48
N SER A 167 14.70 8.03 -21.35
CA SER A 167 15.66 7.09 -20.78
C SER A 167 14.96 5.93 -20.06
N THR A 168 15.73 4.90 -19.73
CA THR A 168 15.29 3.82 -18.84
C THR A 168 16.32 3.61 -17.74
N LEU A 169 15.91 3.77 -16.49
CA LEU A 169 16.70 3.45 -15.31
C LEU A 169 16.30 2.07 -14.78
N ARG A 170 17.29 1.18 -14.61
CA ARG A 170 17.10 -0.14 -14.01
C ARG A 170 17.96 -0.29 -12.77
N LEU A 171 17.35 -0.77 -11.69
CA LEU A 171 18.02 -1.03 -10.42
C LEU A 171 17.82 -2.50 -10.06
N PHE A 172 18.92 -3.18 -9.74
CA PHE A 172 18.91 -4.56 -9.30
C PHE A 172 19.82 -4.76 -8.08
N GLU A 173 19.23 -5.02 -6.91
CA GLU A 173 19.99 -5.21 -5.66
C GLU A 173 20.95 -4.05 -5.40
N THR A 174 20.39 -2.85 -5.24
CA THR A 174 21.15 -1.60 -5.04
C THR A 174 20.84 -0.96 -3.69
N GLU A 175 21.79 -0.18 -3.18
CA GLU A 175 21.59 0.67 -2.00
C GLU A 175 21.78 2.14 -2.37
N PHE A 176 20.82 2.98 -1.99
CA PHE A 176 20.91 4.44 -2.09
C PHE A 176 20.80 5.01 -0.68
N SER A 177 21.90 5.53 -0.15
CA SER A 177 21.94 6.00 1.24
C SER A 177 22.43 7.44 1.38
N ASN A 178 21.69 8.24 2.15
CA ASN A 178 22.02 9.62 2.49
C ASN A 178 22.28 10.51 1.26
N ASN A 179 21.65 10.22 0.13
CA ASN A 179 21.71 11.08 -1.04
C ASN A 179 20.73 12.25 -0.85
N SER A 180 21.11 13.43 -1.32
CA SER A 180 20.29 14.62 -1.12
C SER A 180 20.15 15.50 -2.35
N ALA A 181 19.01 16.16 -2.44
CA ALA A 181 18.76 17.23 -3.39
C ALA A 181 18.50 18.53 -2.64
N SER A 182 19.46 19.45 -2.72
CA SER A 182 19.38 20.81 -2.20
C SER A 182 18.98 21.76 -3.33
N GLY A 183 18.22 22.81 -3.02
CA GLY A 183 17.60 23.68 -4.04
C GLY A 183 16.26 24.27 -3.64
N GLY A 184 15.97 24.22 -2.34
CA GLY A 184 14.72 24.59 -1.75
C GLY A 184 13.56 23.89 -2.43
N THR A 185 12.53 24.69 -2.63
CA THR A 185 11.20 24.25 -3.02
C THR A 185 11.09 23.55 -4.38
N ALA A 186 12.11 23.67 -5.23
CA ALA A 186 12.12 23.11 -6.56
C ALA A 186 12.87 21.78 -6.66
N ALA A 187 13.70 21.44 -5.65
CA ALA A 187 14.49 20.21 -5.60
C ALA A 187 13.59 18.96 -5.67
N ARG A 188 14.05 17.92 -6.36
CA ARG A 188 13.26 16.72 -6.62
C ARG A 188 14.13 15.49 -6.45
N GLY A 189 13.58 14.44 -5.87
CA GLY A 189 14.25 13.14 -5.84
C GLY A 189 15.56 13.21 -5.08
N GLY A 190 15.55 13.09 -3.76
CA GLY A 190 16.78 13.23 -2.98
C GLY A 190 17.88 12.27 -3.44
N ALA A 191 17.51 11.05 -3.83
CA ALA A 191 18.41 10.12 -4.51
C ALA A 191 18.21 10.11 -6.03
N ILE A 192 16.97 10.07 -6.50
CA ILE A 192 16.65 9.77 -7.90
C ILE A 192 15.62 10.77 -8.44
N ASP A 193 16.02 11.52 -9.47
CA ASP A 193 15.08 12.27 -10.32
C ASP A 193 14.96 11.58 -11.68
N CYS A 194 13.87 10.82 -11.84
CA CYS A 194 13.66 9.96 -13.00
C CYS A 194 12.66 10.60 -13.97
N GLN A 195 13.18 11.21 -15.03
CA GLN A 195 12.34 11.77 -16.11
C GLN A 195 11.92 10.70 -17.14
N GLY A 196 12.63 9.58 -17.19
CA GLY A 196 12.32 8.39 -17.99
C GLY A 196 11.61 7.29 -17.18
N ASP A 197 11.65 6.07 -17.69
CA ASP A 197 11.05 4.91 -17.01
C ASP A 197 11.98 4.33 -15.94
N LEU A 198 11.40 3.88 -14.84
CA LEU A 198 12.09 3.30 -13.69
C LEU A 198 11.65 1.85 -13.48
N PHE A 199 12.60 0.93 -13.45
CA PHE A 199 12.39 -0.47 -13.08
C PHE A 199 13.30 -0.85 -11.91
N VAL A 200 12.72 -1.24 -10.79
CA VAL A 200 13.44 -1.62 -9.57
C VAL A 200 13.07 -3.06 -9.22
N THR A 201 14.05 -3.94 -9.23
CA THR A 201 13.87 -5.39 -9.04
C THR A 201 14.93 -5.97 -8.11
N GLY A 202 14.65 -7.11 -7.48
CA GLY A 202 15.52 -7.63 -6.41
C GLY A 202 15.40 -6.80 -5.13
N PHE A 203 16.21 -7.11 -4.11
CA PHE A 203 16.13 -6.42 -2.83
C PHE A 203 16.91 -5.10 -2.86
N ASN A 204 16.20 -3.97 -3.02
CA ASN A 204 16.80 -2.64 -3.06
C ASN A 204 16.54 -1.88 -1.75
N SER A 205 17.53 -1.12 -1.28
CA SER A 205 17.46 -0.32 -0.07
C SER A 205 17.59 1.16 -0.39
N PHE A 206 16.66 1.97 0.11
CA PHE A 206 16.66 3.43 0.01
C PHE A 206 16.60 4.01 1.42
N TYR A 207 17.75 4.42 1.94
CA TYR A 207 17.92 4.81 3.33
C TYR A 207 18.31 6.28 3.48
N GLY A 208 17.59 7.05 4.31
CA GLY A 208 18.07 8.38 4.73
C GLY A 208 18.20 9.41 3.60
N ASN A 209 17.56 9.21 2.45
CA ASN A 209 17.64 10.15 1.33
C ASN A 209 16.73 11.35 1.57
N SER A 210 17.16 12.54 1.16
CA SER A 210 16.46 13.79 1.51
C SER A 210 16.30 14.77 0.35
N ALA A 211 15.17 15.45 0.25
CA ALA A 211 14.96 16.55 -0.68
C ALA A 211 14.33 17.77 0.00
N GLU A 212 14.91 18.96 -0.20
CA GLU A 212 14.31 20.24 0.25
C GLU A 212 13.01 20.60 -0.50
N GLY A 213 12.69 19.85 -1.56
CA GLY A 213 11.45 19.94 -2.29
C GLY A 213 10.61 18.68 -2.11
N ILE A 214 10.48 17.88 -3.17
CA ILE A 214 9.52 16.77 -3.25
C ILE A 214 10.18 15.44 -3.61
N GLY A 215 9.61 14.33 -3.16
CA GLY A 215 10.16 13.00 -3.42
C GLY A 215 11.50 12.81 -2.72
N GLY A 216 11.47 12.57 -1.41
CA GLY A 216 12.69 12.53 -0.60
C GLY A 216 13.70 11.48 -1.06
N THR A 217 13.24 10.40 -1.67
CA THR A 217 14.10 9.47 -2.42
C THR A 217 13.91 9.65 -3.92
N ILE A 218 12.69 9.48 -4.42
CA ILE A 218 12.38 9.34 -5.84
C ILE A 218 11.35 10.40 -6.25
N TYR A 219 11.70 11.20 -7.25
CA TYR A 219 10.73 11.92 -8.05
C TYR A 219 10.59 11.23 -9.41
N LEU A 220 9.36 10.82 -9.76
CA LEU A 220 9.10 10.01 -10.94
C LEU A 220 8.20 10.75 -11.93
N VAL A 221 8.68 10.92 -13.16
CA VAL A 221 7.90 11.43 -14.29
C VAL A 221 7.55 10.36 -15.31
N GLY A 222 8.41 9.37 -15.59
CA GLY A 222 8.03 8.26 -16.47
C GLY A 222 7.19 7.20 -15.77
N ARG A 223 7.08 6.01 -16.39
CA ARG A 223 6.45 4.84 -15.77
C ARG A 223 7.37 4.28 -14.69
N GLY A 224 6.80 3.86 -13.56
CA GLY A 224 7.53 3.19 -12.49
C GLY A 224 7.03 1.78 -12.24
N GLU A 225 7.96 0.84 -12.09
CA GLU A 225 7.72 -0.51 -11.57
C GLU A 225 8.75 -0.78 -10.46
N ILE A 226 8.27 -0.92 -9.23
CA ILE A 226 9.11 -1.13 -8.05
C ILE A 226 8.65 -2.40 -7.35
N ASP A 227 9.54 -3.38 -7.23
CA ASP A 227 9.27 -4.63 -6.52
C ASP A 227 10.31 -4.85 -5.41
N ASN A 228 9.87 -5.49 -4.33
CA ASN A 228 10.73 -6.02 -3.26
C ASN A 228 11.77 -5.01 -2.74
N SER A 229 11.32 -3.79 -2.43
CA SER A 229 12.20 -2.69 -2.04
C SER A 229 11.88 -2.17 -0.63
N HIS A 230 12.90 -1.62 0.05
CA HIS A 230 12.77 -1.02 1.37
C HIS A 230 13.10 0.47 1.31
N PHE A 231 12.13 1.32 1.65
CA PHE A 231 12.29 2.77 1.80
C PHE A 231 12.25 3.12 3.27
N MET A 232 13.39 3.51 3.84
CA MET A 232 13.52 3.78 5.26
C MET A 232 14.11 5.16 5.54
N MET A 233 13.49 5.90 6.48
CA MET A 233 14.00 7.18 6.98
C MET A 233 14.25 8.24 5.88
N ASN A 234 13.50 8.19 4.77
CA ASN A 234 13.62 9.20 3.73
C ASN A 234 12.79 10.44 4.08
N HIS A 235 13.22 11.60 3.61
CA HIS A 235 12.66 12.88 4.00
C HIS A 235 12.41 13.82 2.81
N SER A 236 11.26 14.48 2.79
CA SER A 236 11.05 15.65 1.93
C SER A 236 10.50 16.82 2.74
N ASP A 237 11.00 18.03 2.54
CA ASP A 237 10.43 19.23 3.18
C ASP A 237 8.98 19.53 2.69
N ARG A 238 8.55 18.90 1.60
CA ARG A 238 7.19 19.02 1.05
C ARG A 238 6.53 17.66 0.94
N ASP A 239 6.26 17.18 -0.27
CA ASP A 239 5.38 16.03 -0.48
C ASP A 239 6.15 14.77 -0.90
N GLY A 240 5.73 13.63 -0.35
CA GLY A 240 6.28 12.32 -0.69
C GLY A 240 7.65 12.11 -0.08
N GLY A 241 7.70 11.77 1.21
CA GLY A 241 8.98 11.62 1.93
C GLY A 241 9.89 10.54 1.35
N ALA A 242 9.34 9.50 0.71
CA ALA A 242 10.10 8.57 -0.13
C ALA A 242 9.84 8.81 -1.62
N ILE A 243 8.58 8.71 -2.07
CA ILE A 243 8.24 8.71 -3.50
C ILE A 243 7.22 9.81 -3.82
N ARG A 244 7.47 10.54 -4.90
CA ARG A 244 6.55 11.52 -5.48
C ARG A 244 6.36 11.27 -6.98
N THR A 245 5.13 11.03 -7.43
CA THR A 245 4.83 10.87 -8.86
C THR A 245 4.34 12.17 -9.49
N SER A 246 4.94 12.59 -10.60
CA SER A 246 4.46 13.73 -11.38
C SER A 246 3.06 13.47 -11.94
N ASN A 247 2.27 14.53 -12.11
CA ASN A 247 0.96 14.43 -12.79
C ASN A 247 1.10 14.00 -14.26
N ALA A 248 2.29 14.17 -14.84
CA ALA A 248 2.60 13.74 -16.20
C ALA A 248 2.97 12.24 -16.27
N SER A 249 3.06 11.55 -15.13
CA SER A 249 3.46 10.14 -15.11
C SER A 249 2.38 9.23 -15.70
N PRO A 250 2.77 8.28 -16.57
CA PRO A 250 1.86 7.23 -17.04
C PRO A 250 1.36 6.32 -15.92
N GLY A 251 2.08 6.27 -14.79
CA GLY A 251 1.67 5.56 -13.59
C GLY A 251 2.81 4.85 -12.88
N LEU A 252 2.51 4.38 -11.67
CA LEU A 252 3.45 3.68 -10.79
C LEU A 252 2.83 2.37 -10.29
N ARG A 253 3.56 1.26 -10.41
CA ARG A 253 3.24 0.00 -9.75
C ARG A 253 4.30 -0.31 -8.68
N VAL A 254 3.86 -0.51 -7.43
CA VAL A 254 4.72 -0.91 -6.31
C VAL A 254 4.21 -2.23 -5.73
N THR A 255 5.10 -3.23 -5.63
CA THR A 255 4.79 -4.55 -5.10
C THR A 255 5.76 -4.97 -4.00
N ASN A 256 5.28 -5.75 -3.02
CA ASN A 256 6.12 -6.44 -2.02
C ASN A 256 7.14 -5.54 -1.31
N SER A 257 6.80 -4.27 -1.09
CA SER A 257 7.75 -3.26 -0.62
C SER A 257 7.37 -2.69 0.74
N THR A 258 8.36 -2.20 1.47
CA THR A 258 8.18 -1.61 2.81
C THR A 258 8.58 -0.15 2.84
N PHE A 259 7.78 0.67 3.52
CA PHE A 259 7.99 2.10 3.73
C PHE A 259 7.98 2.38 5.23
N ASP A 260 9.15 2.55 5.82
CA ASP A 260 9.33 2.68 7.27
C ASP A 260 9.89 4.05 7.64
N PHE A 261 9.19 4.75 8.53
CA PHE A 261 9.68 5.99 9.16
C PHE A 261 10.09 7.07 8.15
N ASN A 262 9.43 7.12 6.98
CA ASN A 262 9.62 8.20 6.03
C ASN A 262 8.81 9.42 6.47
N THR A 263 9.33 10.61 6.21
CA THR A 263 8.78 11.85 6.74
C THR A 263 8.59 12.89 5.65
N SER A 264 7.52 13.68 5.75
CA SER A 264 7.27 14.76 4.81
C SER A 264 6.79 16.04 5.53
N GLY A 265 7.31 17.20 5.14
CA GLY A 265 6.85 18.52 5.59
C GLY A 265 5.55 18.99 4.93
N GLY A 266 4.94 18.13 4.10
CA GLY A 266 3.69 18.31 3.39
C GLY A 266 2.83 17.05 3.48
N SER A 267 2.40 16.51 2.34
CA SER A 267 1.49 15.36 2.29
C SER A 267 2.19 14.08 1.86
N GLY A 268 1.82 12.94 2.46
CA GLY A 268 2.39 11.64 2.10
C GLY A 268 3.77 11.43 2.70
N GLY A 269 3.83 11.07 3.99
CA GLY A 269 5.09 10.82 4.69
C GLY A 269 5.95 9.78 3.98
N ALA A 270 5.34 8.76 3.37
CA ALA A 270 6.01 7.85 2.44
C ALA A 270 5.79 8.28 0.98
N MET A 271 4.55 8.36 0.53
CA MET A 271 4.23 8.51 -0.89
C MET A 271 3.26 9.65 -1.14
N ASN A 272 3.52 10.45 -2.17
CA ASN A 272 2.56 11.39 -2.71
C ASN A 272 2.27 11.10 -4.18
N LEU A 273 1.07 10.58 -4.43
CA LEU A 273 0.64 10.02 -5.70
C LEU A 273 -0.25 11.00 -6.46
N ARG A 274 0.21 11.41 -7.64
CA ARG A 274 -0.55 12.31 -8.54
C ARG A 274 -0.72 11.76 -9.96
N ALA A 275 -0.37 10.50 -10.15
CA ALA A 275 -0.61 9.73 -11.35
C ALA A 275 -1.25 8.37 -10.97
N PRO A 276 -1.94 7.70 -11.91
CA PRO A 276 -2.54 6.40 -11.67
C PRO A 276 -1.54 5.42 -11.06
N SER A 277 -1.92 4.73 -9.98
CA SER A 277 -0.98 3.86 -9.28
C SER A 277 -1.62 2.58 -8.75
N GLU A 278 -0.83 1.51 -8.73
CA GLU A 278 -1.17 0.23 -8.12
C GLU A 278 -0.15 -0.08 -7.02
N VAL A 279 -0.61 -0.28 -5.79
CA VAL A 279 0.24 -0.59 -4.65
C VAL A 279 -0.28 -1.90 -4.05
N ILE A 280 0.55 -2.95 -4.09
CA ILE A 280 0.09 -4.32 -3.84
C ILE A 280 1.04 -5.01 -2.86
N ALA A 281 0.51 -5.63 -1.81
CA ALA A 281 1.30 -6.35 -0.81
C ALA A 281 2.42 -5.49 -0.20
N CYS A 282 2.14 -4.20 0.03
CA CYS A 282 3.08 -3.26 0.60
C CYS A 282 2.74 -2.94 2.06
N ARG A 283 3.77 -2.58 2.83
CA ARG A 283 3.65 -2.19 4.23
C ARG A 283 4.14 -0.76 4.44
N PHE A 284 3.35 0.05 5.14
CA PHE A 284 3.65 1.43 5.51
C PHE A 284 3.66 1.54 7.04
N ASN A 285 4.84 1.65 7.65
CA ASN A 285 4.97 1.77 9.11
C ASN A 285 5.54 3.11 9.55
N GLY A 286 4.90 3.74 10.53
CA GLY A 286 5.52 4.84 11.26
C GLY A 286 5.88 6.04 10.38
N ASN A 287 5.25 6.20 9.22
CA ASN A 287 5.49 7.34 8.34
C ASN A 287 4.76 8.57 8.87
N ASP A 288 5.37 9.73 8.71
CA ASP A 288 4.88 10.98 9.31
C ASP A 288 4.73 12.10 8.27
N ALA A 289 3.60 12.79 8.29
CA ALA A 289 3.34 13.96 7.46
C ALA A 289 2.85 15.15 8.30
N THR A 290 3.39 16.34 8.09
CA THR A 290 2.90 17.54 8.81
C THR A 290 1.55 18.02 8.27
N ALA A 291 1.18 17.71 7.03
CA ALA A 291 -0.12 18.05 6.46
C ALA A 291 -1.08 16.86 6.52
N VAL A 292 -1.21 16.10 5.42
CA VAL A 292 -2.24 15.05 5.30
C VAL A 292 -1.67 13.76 4.71
N GLY A 293 -2.29 12.63 5.02
CA GLY A 293 -1.84 11.32 4.53
C GLY A 293 -0.50 10.94 5.14
N GLY A 294 -0.48 10.55 6.42
CA GLY A 294 0.76 10.25 7.13
C GLY A 294 1.63 9.21 6.41
N ALA A 295 1.01 8.21 5.78
CA ALA A 295 1.68 7.35 4.82
C ALA A 295 1.55 7.89 3.39
N VAL A 296 0.32 8.06 2.90
CA VAL A 296 0.05 8.29 1.48
C VAL A 296 -0.91 9.46 1.27
N GLY A 297 -0.45 10.44 0.50
CA GLY A 297 -1.27 11.54 0.00
C GLY A 297 -1.64 11.33 -1.46
N LEU A 298 -2.93 11.34 -1.79
CA LEU A 298 -3.43 11.32 -3.16
C LEU A 298 -3.93 12.72 -3.53
N LEU A 299 -3.48 13.22 -4.68
CA LEU A 299 -3.94 14.51 -5.20
C LEU A 299 -4.23 14.42 -6.70
N GLY A 300 -5.46 13.99 -7.00
CA GLY A 300 -5.97 13.84 -8.38
C GLY A 300 -5.52 12.57 -9.10
N ALA A 301 -5.20 11.51 -8.37
CA ALA A 301 -4.82 10.22 -8.91
C ALA A 301 -5.89 9.15 -8.67
N VAL A 302 -5.99 8.18 -9.59
CA VAL A 302 -6.73 6.94 -9.38
C VAL A 302 -5.76 5.90 -8.83
N VAL A 303 -5.96 5.45 -7.60
CA VAL A 303 -5.02 4.55 -6.92
C VAL A 303 -5.75 3.33 -6.39
N ARG A 304 -5.17 2.16 -6.64
CA ARG A 304 -5.59 0.90 -6.04
C ARG A 304 -4.54 0.43 -5.03
N PHE A 305 -4.97 0.20 -3.80
CA PHE A 305 -4.25 -0.52 -2.78
C PHE A 305 -4.84 -1.93 -2.66
N GLU A 306 -3.99 -2.94 -2.68
CA GLU A 306 -4.38 -4.35 -2.58
C GLU A 306 -3.49 -5.07 -1.57
N SER A 307 -4.08 -5.75 -0.60
CA SER A 307 -3.33 -6.52 0.41
C SER A 307 -2.27 -5.69 1.14
N CYS A 308 -2.55 -4.40 1.37
CA CYS A 308 -1.60 -3.46 1.98
C CYS A 308 -1.88 -3.26 3.46
N GLU A 309 -0.82 -3.04 4.24
CA GLU A 309 -0.92 -2.69 5.66
C GLU A 309 -0.37 -1.28 5.91
N PHE A 310 -1.17 -0.46 6.60
CA PHE A 310 -0.81 0.87 7.07
C PHE A 310 -0.85 0.86 8.60
N GLY A 311 0.34 0.78 9.22
CA GLY A 311 0.52 0.64 10.66
C GLY A 311 1.20 1.85 11.29
N GLY A 312 0.60 2.47 12.30
CA GLY A 312 1.31 3.47 13.12
C GLY A 312 1.72 4.74 12.38
N ASN A 313 1.10 5.07 11.25
CA ASN A 313 1.41 6.29 10.51
C ASN A 313 0.71 7.50 11.15
N HIS A 314 1.31 8.68 10.99
CA HIS A 314 0.86 9.89 11.66
C HIS A 314 0.74 11.08 10.71
N SER A 315 -0.32 11.88 10.87
CA SER A 315 -0.44 13.18 10.20
C SER A 315 -0.89 14.30 11.14
N ALA A 316 -0.23 15.45 11.11
CA ALA A 316 -0.61 16.56 11.99
C ALA A 316 -1.89 17.32 11.54
N SER A 317 -2.36 17.16 10.30
CA SER A 317 -3.70 17.65 9.91
C SER A 317 -4.67 16.48 9.78
N GLY A 318 -4.56 15.62 8.77
CA GLY A 318 -5.54 14.53 8.66
C GLY A 318 -5.25 13.41 7.68
N GLY A 319 -5.96 12.29 7.85
CA GLY A 319 -5.64 11.05 7.17
C GLY A 319 -4.35 10.46 7.72
N GLY A 320 -4.36 9.98 8.97
CA GLY A 320 -3.16 9.48 9.62
C GLY A 320 -2.43 8.40 8.81
N ALA A 321 -3.15 7.58 8.05
CA ALA A 321 -2.57 6.78 6.97
C ALA A 321 -2.75 7.45 5.60
N ILE A 322 -3.99 7.65 5.17
CA ILE A 322 -4.32 7.95 3.77
C ILE A 322 -5.17 9.21 3.66
N ASN A 323 -4.80 10.09 2.72
CA ASN A 323 -5.62 11.21 2.29
C ASN A 323 -6.03 11.07 0.82
N VAL A 324 -7.34 11.04 0.56
CA VAL A 324 -7.93 10.95 -0.77
C VAL A 324 -8.51 12.31 -1.18
N ALA A 325 -7.82 13.03 -2.07
CA ALA A 325 -8.20 14.38 -2.47
C ALA A 325 -8.02 14.68 -3.97
N GLY A 326 -8.58 15.81 -4.41
CA GLY A 326 -8.25 16.46 -5.68
C GLY A 326 -8.87 15.84 -6.94
N LEU A 327 -10.10 15.32 -6.88
CA LEU A 327 -10.77 14.54 -7.94
C LEU A 327 -10.12 13.17 -8.22
N GLY A 328 -9.35 12.64 -7.26
CA GLY A 328 -8.80 11.29 -7.32
C GLY A 328 -9.76 10.23 -6.80
N ASP A 329 -9.50 8.97 -7.15
CA ASP A 329 -10.22 7.79 -6.66
C ASP A 329 -9.26 6.90 -5.87
N ALA A 330 -9.69 6.40 -4.73
CA ALA A 330 -8.97 5.37 -4.00
C ALA A 330 -9.80 4.09 -3.91
N THR A 331 -9.20 2.94 -4.23
CA THR A 331 -9.78 1.62 -3.92
C THR A 331 -8.83 0.89 -2.98
N LEU A 332 -9.31 0.53 -1.80
CA LEU A 332 -8.64 -0.32 -0.84
C LEU A 332 -9.30 -1.70 -0.91
N LEU A 333 -8.54 -2.72 -1.29
CA LEU A 333 -8.98 -4.11 -1.29
C LEU A 333 -8.07 -4.91 -0.36
N ASP A 334 -8.65 -5.70 0.55
CA ASP A 334 -7.89 -6.55 1.47
C ASP A 334 -6.85 -5.77 2.29
N CYS A 335 -7.15 -4.52 2.60
CA CYS A 335 -6.21 -3.62 3.27
C CYS A 335 -6.48 -3.55 4.78
N VAL A 336 -5.42 -3.27 5.53
CA VAL A 336 -5.50 -3.03 6.97
C VAL A 336 -4.94 -1.65 7.29
N LEU A 337 -5.79 -0.76 7.79
CA LEU A 337 -5.39 0.53 8.37
C LEU A 337 -5.47 0.39 9.89
N ARG A 338 -4.31 0.21 10.53
CA ARG A 338 -4.21 -0.06 11.96
C ARG A 338 -3.36 0.96 12.71
N SER A 339 -3.85 1.42 13.86
CA SER A 339 -3.06 2.23 14.80
C SER A 339 -2.49 3.51 14.19
N ASN A 340 -3.11 4.05 13.13
CA ASN A 340 -2.71 5.31 12.56
C ASN A 340 -3.32 6.47 13.36
N ALA A 341 -2.66 7.62 13.33
CA ALA A 341 -3.00 8.76 14.16
C ALA A 341 -3.10 10.05 13.35
N SER A 342 -4.07 10.90 13.69
CA SER A 342 -4.12 12.28 13.21
C SER A 342 -4.40 13.26 14.35
N ASP A 343 -3.81 14.45 14.30
CA ASP A 343 -4.09 15.47 15.31
C ASP A 343 -5.45 16.16 15.10
N THR A 344 -5.92 16.30 13.85
CA THR A 344 -7.19 17.02 13.59
C THR A 344 -8.30 16.12 13.07
N SER A 345 -8.14 15.38 11.96
CA SER A 345 -9.24 14.63 11.34
C SER A 345 -8.80 13.35 10.64
N GLY A 346 -9.58 12.28 10.71
CA GLY A 346 -9.33 11.08 9.90
C GLY A 346 -8.11 10.29 10.38
N GLY A 347 -8.21 9.62 11.53
CA GLY A 347 -7.05 8.91 12.11
C GLY A 347 -6.50 7.82 11.19
N GLY A 348 -7.38 7.06 10.53
CA GLY A 348 -7.02 6.14 9.46
C GLY A 348 -7.04 6.83 8.11
N LEU A 349 -8.23 7.28 7.70
CA LEU A 349 -8.48 7.76 6.34
C LEU A 349 -9.26 9.07 6.35
N ILE A 350 -8.87 10.00 5.48
CA ILE A 350 -9.69 11.16 5.12
C ILE A 350 -10.06 11.10 3.63
N ASN A 351 -11.35 11.31 3.34
CA ASN A 351 -11.88 11.29 1.98
C ASN A 351 -12.62 12.58 1.65
N SER A 352 -12.16 13.25 0.59
CA SER A 352 -12.81 14.41 -0.02
C SER A 352 -13.18 14.18 -1.49
N SER A 353 -13.11 12.94 -1.97
CA SER A 353 -13.32 12.55 -3.36
C SER A 353 -14.02 11.19 -3.39
N VAL A 354 -13.63 10.24 -4.24
CA VAL A 354 -14.23 8.90 -4.27
C VAL A 354 -13.31 7.91 -3.56
N CYS A 355 -13.82 7.20 -2.56
CA CYS A 355 -13.11 6.14 -1.86
C CYS A 355 -13.96 4.88 -1.77
N ARG A 356 -13.38 3.75 -2.18
CA ARG A 356 -13.95 2.41 -2.08
C ARG A 356 -13.12 1.59 -1.12
N VAL A 357 -13.75 1.04 -0.10
CA VAL A 357 -13.14 0.17 0.91
C VAL A 357 -13.82 -1.20 0.81
N LEU A 358 -13.07 -2.21 0.40
CA LEU A 358 -13.56 -3.54 0.07
C LEU A 358 -12.78 -4.56 0.88
N ASN A 359 -13.47 -5.49 1.53
CA ASN A 359 -12.84 -6.60 2.25
C ASN A 359 -11.74 -6.13 3.21
N SER A 360 -11.91 -4.99 3.88
CA SER A 360 -10.79 -4.31 4.57
C SER A 360 -11.08 -4.04 6.04
N SER A 361 -10.03 -3.74 6.79
CA SER A 361 -10.09 -3.42 8.22
C SER A 361 -9.55 -2.02 8.50
N ILE A 362 -10.36 -1.19 9.16
CA ILE A 362 -9.95 0.12 9.65
C ILE A 362 -10.08 0.08 11.17
N VAL A 363 -8.97 -0.20 11.84
CA VAL A 363 -8.99 -0.59 13.26
C VAL A 363 -7.99 0.17 14.11
N GLU A 364 -8.36 0.45 15.36
CA GLU A 364 -7.43 0.98 16.37
C GLU A 364 -6.79 2.33 15.98
N ASN A 365 -7.36 3.06 15.02
CA ASN A 365 -6.86 4.37 14.62
C ASN A 365 -7.33 5.43 15.61
N THR A 366 -6.54 6.49 15.76
CA THR A 366 -6.80 7.57 16.71
C THR A 366 -6.87 8.90 15.97
N CYS A 367 -7.84 9.74 16.32
CA CYS A 367 -7.85 11.13 15.92
C CYS A 367 -8.03 11.97 17.17
N LEU A 368 -7.10 12.86 17.52
CA LEU A 368 -7.26 13.67 18.73
C LEU A 368 -8.57 14.46 18.66
N GLY A 369 -8.83 15.06 17.50
CA GLY A 369 -10.05 15.81 17.22
C GLY A 369 -10.18 17.05 18.11
N SER A 370 -11.12 17.91 17.76
CA SER A 370 -11.50 18.98 18.68
C SER A 370 -12.93 19.44 18.45
N ILE A 371 -13.63 19.67 19.55
CA ILE A 371 -14.87 20.44 19.63
C ILE A 371 -14.49 21.87 20.06
N PRO A 372 -14.98 22.93 19.40
CA PRO A 372 -16.17 22.97 18.53
C PRO A 372 -15.89 22.88 17.02
N ALA A 373 -14.68 22.54 16.59
CA ALA A 373 -14.31 22.56 15.17
C ALA A 373 -14.94 21.43 14.33
N GLU A 374 -15.79 20.60 14.93
CA GLU A 374 -16.46 19.44 14.28
C GLU A 374 -15.46 18.46 13.66
N LEU A 375 -14.27 18.34 14.27
CA LEU A 375 -13.21 17.46 13.84
C LEU A 375 -13.32 16.08 14.52
N GLY A 376 -12.77 15.03 13.90
CA GLY A 376 -12.88 13.66 14.40
C GLY A 376 -12.73 12.60 13.31
N GLY A 377 -13.55 11.54 13.35
CA GLY A 377 -13.47 10.47 12.36
C GLY A 377 -12.22 9.61 12.53
N ALA A 378 -11.97 9.08 13.73
CA ALA A 378 -10.72 8.36 13.98
C ALA A 378 -10.49 7.18 13.03
N GLY A 379 -11.54 6.44 12.67
CA GLY A 379 -11.45 5.51 11.54
C GLY A 379 -11.41 6.26 10.22
N ILE A 380 -12.53 6.91 9.90
CA ILE A 380 -12.75 7.61 8.62
C ILE A 380 -13.36 8.99 8.87
N TYR A 381 -12.77 10.01 8.24
CA TYR A 381 -13.38 11.32 8.05
C TYR A 381 -13.81 11.47 6.59
N ASN A 382 -15.10 11.60 6.33
CA ASN A 382 -15.67 11.66 4.99
C ASN A 382 -16.42 12.98 4.73
N PHE A 383 -16.12 13.57 3.59
CA PHE A 383 -16.87 14.68 2.98
C PHE A 383 -16.84 14.59 1.44
N GLY A 384 -16.62 13.36 0.92
CA GLY A 384 -16.80 12.99 -0.48
C GLY A 384 -17.68 11.74 -0.61
N ASP A 385 -17.54 10.99 -1.71
CA ASP A 385 -18.23 9.73 -1.96
C ASP A 385 -17.45 8.56 -1.33
N LEU A 386 -18.04 7.91 -0.34
CA LEU A 386 -17.48 6.76 0.36
C LEU A 386 -18.35 5.53 0.15
N GLN A 387 -17.74 4.45 -0.33
CA GLN A 387 -18.38 3.15 -0.52
C GLN A 387 -17.62 2.12 0.29
N ILE A 388 -18.31 1.43 1.20
CA ILE A 388 -17.70 0.41 2.05
C ILE A 388 -18.47 -0.89 1.86
N THR A 389 -17.75 -1.96 1.54
CA THR A 389 -18.33 -3.29 1.38
C THR A 389 -17.50 -4.33 2.11
N ASN A 390 -18.15 -5.27 2.80
CA ASN A 390 -17.49 -6.38 3.48
C ASN A 390 -16.34 -5.94 4.37
N SER A 391 -16.54 -4.94 5.22
CA SER A 391 -15.41 -4.34 5.93
C SER A 391 -15.72 -4.11 7.39
N THR A 392 -14.66 -4.14 8.21
CA THR A 392 -14.74 -3.95 9.65
C THR A 392 -14.11 -2.62 10.04
N ILE A 393 -14.87 -1.78 10.75
CA ILE A 393 -14.42 -0.49 11.30
C ILE A 393 -14.54 -0.58 12.81
N SER A 394 -13.43 -0.68 13.52
CA SER A 394 -13.51 -1.02 14.94
C SER A 394 -12.40 -0.46 15.81
N ARG A 395 -12.72 -0.21 17.08
CA ARG A 395 -11.76 0.26 18.09
C ARG A 395 -11.05 1.57 17.72
N ASN A 396 -11.63 2.34 16.81
CA ASN A 396 -11.11 3.66 16.49
C ASN A 396 -11.56 4.66 17.56
N PHE A 397 -10.68 5.59 17.93
CA PHE A 397 -10.85 6.43 19.10
C PHE A 397 -10.64 7.91 18.82
N THR A 398 -11.66 8.71 19.15
CA THR A 398 -11.59 10.17 19.12
C THR A 398 -11.87 10.75 20.51
N PRO A 399 -10.85 11.13 21.31
CA PRO A 399 -11.08 11.64 22.66
C PRO A 399 -11.80 12.99 22.69
N GLY A 400 -11.56 13.86 21.70
CA GLY A 400 -12.00 15.27 21.73
C GLY A 400 -12.96 15.70 20.62
N GLY A 401 -13.58 14.75 19.91
CA GLY A 401 -14.27 15.02 18.64
C GLY A 401 -15.52 14.18 18.38
N LEU A 402 -15.90 14.10 17.11
CA LEU A 402 -17.10 13.41 16.62
C LEU A 402 -16.74 12.13 15.87
N GLY A 403 -17.60 11.12 15.88
CA GLY A 403 -17.46 9.96 14.98
C GLY A 403 -16.22 9.13 15.27
N GLY A 404 -16.29 8.21 16.24
CA GLY A 404 -15.14 7.34 16.54
C GLY A 404 -14.78 6.45 15.36
N GLY A 405 -15.78 5.76 14.80
CA GLY A 405 -15.61 4.95 13.59
C GLY A 405 -15.64 5.81 12.33
N ILE A 406 -16.77 6.45 12.06
CA ILE A 406 -16.99 7.28 10.87
C ILE A 406 -17.53 8.65 11.27
N LEU A 407 -16.90 9.70 10.75
CA LEU A 407 -17.47 11.04 10.71
C LEU A 407 -17.81 11.38 9.25
N ASN A 408 -19.10 11.54 8.94
CA ASN A 408 -19.59 11.90 7.61
C ASN A 408 -20.19 13.30 7.64
N LEU A 409 -19.58 14.26 6.94
CA LEU A 409 -19.97 15.67 6.96
C LEU A 409 -20.66 16.13 5.68
N THR A 410 -21.08 17.40 5.64
CA THR A 410 -21.76 18.03 4.51
C THR A 410 -21.00 17.82 3.19
N GLY A 411 -21.72 17.37 2.15
CA GLY A 411 -21.13 17.00 0.86
C GLY A 411 -20.64 15.54 0.81
N GLY A 412 -20.58 14.87 1.97
CA GLY A 412 -20.28 13.45 2.09
C GLY A 412 -21.49 12.58 1.78
N ASN A 413 -21.28 11.58 0.93
CA ASN A 413 -22.23 10.52 0.63
C ASN A 413 -21.59 9.17 0.96
N ALA A 414 -22.15 8.45 1.93
CA ALA A 414 -21.62 7.17 2.38
C ALA A 414 -22.62 6.04 2.10
N VAL A 415 -22.13 4.94 1.52
CA VAL A 415 -22.92 3.71 1.36
C VAL A 415 -22.18 2.54 1.99
N LEU A 416 -22.81 1.89 2.97
CA LEU A 416 -22.26 0.75 3.69
C LEU A 416 -23.06 -0.51 3.35
N THR A 417 -22.40 -1.54 2.85
CA THR A 417 -23.01 -2.83 2.51
C THR A 417 -22.23 -3.94 3.20
N HIS A 418 -22.85 -4.74 4.06
CA HIS A 418 -22.14 -5.80 4.79
C HIS A 418 -20.94 -5.27 5.60
N VAL A 419 -21.20 -4.30 6.48
CA VAL A 419 -20.15 -3.64 7.28
C VAL A 419 -20.36 -3.92 8.76
N THR A 420 -19.27 -4.05 9.51
CA THR A 420 -19.33 -4.11 10.98
C THR A 420 -18.64 -2.87 11.54
N VAL A 421 -19.43 -1.94 12.10
CA VAL A 421 -18.96 -0.76 12.83
C VAL A 421 -19.11 -1.03 14.32
N PHE A 422 -18.01 -1.36 14.99
CA PHE A 422 -18.06 -1.93 16.32
C PHE A 422 -17.02 -1.37 17.30
N ALA A 423 -17.43 -1.10 18.53
CA ALA A 423 -16.51 -0.77 19.62
C ALA A 423 -15.58 0.43 19.35
N ASN A 424 -16.02 1.36 18.50
CA ASN A 424 -15.36 2.66 18.34
C ASN A 424 -15.77 3.60 19.49
N GLU A 425 -15.02 4.68 19.71
CA GLU A 425 -15.26 5.60 20.81
C GLU A 425 -15.09 7.05 20.38
N ALA A 426 -16.09 7.87 20.70
CA ALA A 426 -16.03 9.33 20.64
C ALA A 426 -17.05 9.92 21.64
N PRO A 427 -16.84 11.16 22.11
CA PRO A 427 -17.83 11.90 22.90
C PRO A 427 -19.21 11.99 22.26
N ILE A 428 -19.28 12.03 20.93
CA ILE A 428 -20.51 12.21 20.16
C ILE A 428 -20.47 11.31 18.92
N GLY A 429 -21.50 10.49 18.72
CA GLY A 429 -21.56 9.52 17.62
C GLY A 429 -20.41 8.51 17.71
N SER A 430 -20.41 7.69 18.76
CA SER A 430 -19.25 6.82 19.07
C SER A 430 -18.88 5.89 17.92
N GLN A 431 -19.87 5.32 17.24
CA GLN A 431 -19.67 4.53 16.02
C GLN A 431 -19.69 5.44 14.80
N ILE A 432 -20.75 6.24 14.64
CA ILE A 432 -20.99 7.08 13.48
C ILE A 432 -21.49 8.45 13.90
N HIS A 433 -20.97 9.50 13.29
CA HIS A 433 -21.60 10.81 13.28
C HIS A 433 -21.92 11.22 11.83
N ASN A 434 -23.18 11.55 11.54
CA ASN A 434 -23.66 11.87 10.19
C ASN A 434 -24.32 13.25 10.12
N GLY A 435 -23.63 14.21 9.53
CA GLY A 435 -24.09 15.58 9.29
C GLY A 435 -23.28 16.64 10.01
N THR A 436 -23.57 17.90 9.67
CA THR A 436 -23.16 19.11 10.40
C THR A 436 -24.39 19.98 10.65
N PRO A 437 -24.33 21.03 11.49
CA PRO A 437 -25.44 21.98 11.68
C PRO A 437 -25.99 22.61 10.38
N SER A 438 -25.21 22.65 9.29
CA SER A 438 -25.64 23.14 7.99
C SER A 438 -26.43 22.12 7.14
N GLY A 439 -26.51 20.85 7.58
CA GLY A 439 -27.16 19.75 6.87
C GLY A 439 -26.46 19.32 5.57
N GLY A 440 -26.86 18.20 4.97
CA GLY A 440 -26.40 17.79 3.63
C GLY A 440 -25.35 16.67 3.59
N ALA A 441 -25.26 15.84 4.62
CA ALA A 441 -24.56 14.55 4.56
C ALA A 441 -25.57 13.42 4.32
N ALA A 442 -25.26 12.50 3.42
CA ALA A 442 -26.09 11.33 3.15
C ALA A 442 -25.37 10.06 3.59
N MET A 443 -26.09 9.16 4.25
CA MET A 443 -25.59 7.83 4.55
C MET A 443 -26.71 6.80 4.39
N ALA A 444 -26.44 5.79 3.56
CA ALA A 444 -27.31 4.65 3.33
C ALA A 444 -26.60 3.35 3.72
N MET A 445 -27.36 2.36 4.19
CA MET A 445 -26.77 1.07 4.57
C MET A 445 -27.69 -0.13 4.44
N THR A 446 -27.09 -1.28 4.15
CA THR A 446 -27.72 -2.61 4.20
C THR A 446 -26.78 -3.60 4.86
N HIS A 447 -27.33 -4.61 5.53
CA HIS A 447 -26.55 -5.70 6.15
C HIS A 447 -25.43 -5.22 7.09
N THR A 448 -25.63 -4.08 7.74
CA THR A 448 -24.60 -3.42 8.54
C THR A 448 -24.88 -3.57 10.03
N VAL A 449 -23.84 -3.90 10.81
CA VAL A 449 -23.88 -3.93 12.28
C VAL A 449 -23.31 -2.63 12.82
N ILE A 450 -24.07 -1.96 13.69
CA ILE A 450 -23.64 -0.80 14.48
C ILE A 450 -23.83 -1.16 15.95
N ALA A 451 -22.72 -1.37 16.67
CA ALA A 451 -22.78 -1.80 18.06
C ALA A 451 -21.51 -1.47 18.86
N ASP A 452 -21.55 -1.73 20.17
CA ASP A 452 -20.38 -1.68 21.06
C ASP A 452 -20.50 -2.79 22.13
N VAL A 453 -19.38 -3.33 22.62
CA VAL A 453 -19.30 -4.26 23.76
C VAL A 453 -19.63 -3.58 25.10
N ARG A 454 -19.63 -2.25 25.16
CA ARG A 454 -19.76 -1.50 26.42
C ARG A 454 -21.21 -1.09 26.70
N GLY A 455 -22.00 -2.01 27.28
CA GLY A 455 -23.37 -1.74 27.73
C GLY A 455 -23.47 -0.77 28.93
N GLY A 456 -24.55 0.03 28.98
CA GLY A 456 -24.99 0.76 30.17
C GLY A 456 -25.41 2.23 29.93
N GLY A 457 -26.51 2.65 30.58
CA GLY A 457 -27.11 3.98 30.45
C GLY A 457 -26.20 5.14 30.89
N GLY A 458 -26.25 6.24 30.13
CA GLY A 458 -25.43 7.45 30.33
C GLY A 458 -24.34 7.67 29.26
N ARG A 459 -24.23 6.77 28.27
CA ARG A 459 -23.29 6.88 27.14
C ARG A 459 -23.90 7.69 25.98
N PRO A 460 -23.06 8.32 25.14
CA PRO A 460 -23.53 8.96 23.93
C PRO A 460 -24.13 7.91 22.98
N PRO A 461 -25.12 8.30 22.17
CA PRO A 461 -25.64 7.48 21.08
C PRO A 461 -24.53 6.86 20.20
N PHE A 462 -24.73 5.63 19.74
CA PHE A 462 -23.83 4.99 18.77
C PHE A 462 -23.78 5.75 17.46
N VAL A 463 -24.94 6.22 17.02
CA VAL A 463 -25.12 7.11 15.89
C VAL A 463 -25.61 8.46 16.39
N ASP A 464 -24.97 9.53 15.96
CA ASP A 464 -25.46 10.90 16.17
C ASP A 464 -25.37 11.71 14.86
N GLY A 465 -25.95 12.91 14.86
CA GLY A 465 -25.79 13.88 13.79
C GLY A 465 -27.10 14.54 13.39
N THR A 466 -26.97 15.61 12.60
CA THR A 466 -28.10 16.44 12.17
C THR A 466 -28.89 15.85 11.01
N SER A 467 -28.32 14.86 10.32
CA SER A 467 -28.90 14.21 9.14
C SER A 467 -29.52 12.85 9.50
N LEU A 468 -30.09 12.77 10.71
CA LEU A 468 -30.82 11.60 11.20
C LEU A 468 -32.33 11.70 10.94
N PRO A 469 -33.05 10.57 10.77
CA PRO A 469 -32.54 9.18 10.79
C PRO A 469 -31.68 8.84 9.56
N LEU A 470 -30.83 7.82 9.69
CA LEU A 470 -30.06 7.29 8.56
C LEU A 470 -30.96 6.60 7.54
N VAL A 471 -30.50 6.48 6.29
CA VAL A 471 -31.25 5.78 5.23
C VAL A 471 -31.00 4.28 5.34
N SER A 472 -31.98 3.54 5.85
CA SER A 472 -31.94 2.07 5.82
C SER A 472 -32.38 1.54 4.46
N LEU A 473 -31.55 0.68 3.88
CA LEU A 473 -31.90 -0.18 2.74
C LEU A 473 -32.35 -1.59 3.21
N GLY A 474 -32.39 -1.84 4.52
CA GLY A 474 -32.84 -3.07 5.15
C GLY A 474 -31.73 -3.92 5.77
N TYR A 475 -32.14 -4.87 6.59
CA TYR A 475 -31.32 -5.93 7.17
C TYR A 475 -30.12 -5.45 7.98
N ASN A 476 -30.23 -4.32 8.67
CA ASN A 476 -29.18 -3.78 9.53
C ASN A 476 -29.41 -4.15 11.00
N LEU A 477 -28.36 -4.15 11.81
CA LEU A 477 -28.45 -4.18 13.27
C LEU A 477 -27.97 -2.85 13.85
N ASP A 478 -28.90 -2.10 14.45
CA ASP A 478 -28.64 -0.87 15.21
C ASP A 478 -28.83 -1.16 16.70
N ALA A 479 -27.74 -1.50 17.37
CA ALA A 479 -27.82 -2.08 18.71
C ALA A 479 -28.47 -1.16 19.75
N ASP A 480 -28.35 0.16 19.65
CA ASP A 480 -28.99 1.11 20.59
C ASP A 480 -30.16 1.87 19.97
N GLY A 481 -30.48 1.63 18.69
CA GLY A 481 -31.59 2.25 17.98
C GLY A 481 -31.38 3.72 17.64
N SER A 482 -30.19 4.28 17.88
CA SER A 482 -29.91 5.70 17.69
C SER A 482 -29.80 6.12 16.22
N GLY A 483 -29.49 5.19 15.32
CA GLY A 483 -29.45 5.43 13.88
C GLY A 483 -30.84 5.59 13.26
N GLY A 484 -31.89 5.14 13.97
CA GLY A 484 -33.27 5.24 13.51
C GLY A 484 -33.57 4.35 12.29
N LEU A 485 -32.86 3.22 12.17
CA LEU A 485 -33.03 2.26 11.08
C LEU A 485 -34.35 1.51 11.24
N VAL A 486 -35.23 1.63 10.24
CA VAL A 486 -36.61 1.08 10.24
C VAL A 486 -36.98 0.41 8.91
N GLY A 487 -35.98 0.02 8.12
CA GLY A 487 -36.13 -0.72 6.88
C GLY A 487 -36.52 -2.20 7.10
N PRO A 488 -36.81 -2.93 6.01
CA PRO A 488 -37.15 -4.34 6.08
C PRO A 488 -36.05 -5.16 6.76
N GLY A 489 -36.41 -6.00 7.73
CA GLY A 489 -35.45 -6.89 8.39
C GLY A 489 -34.46 -6.20 9.34
N ASP A 490 -34.58 -4.89 9.56
CA ASP A 490 -33.74 -4.19 10.53
C ASP A 490 -34.03 -4.67 11.96
N ILE A 491 -32.96 -4.78 12.75
CA ILE A 491 -32.97 -5.11 14.17
C ILE A 491 -32.48 -3.88 14.92
N ALA A 492 -33.38 -3.23 15.66
CA ALA A 492 -33.05 -2.03 16.43
C ALA A 492 -33.28 -2.26 17.93
N GLY A 493 -32.29 -1.89 18.74
CA GLY A 493 -32.41 -1.86 20.20
C GLY A 493 -32.96 -0.54 20.71
N LEU A 494 -32.70 -0.24 21.98
CA LEU A 494 -33.08 1.01 22.62
C LEU A 494 -31.87 1.64 23.31
N LEU A 495 -31.79 2.97 23.32
CA LEU A 495 -30.67 3.67 23.94
C LEU A 495 -30.48 3.30 25.42
N ALA A 496 -31.59 3.06 26.13
CA ALA A 496 -31.58 2.64 27.53
C ALA A 496 -31.36 1.12 27.73
N ALA A 497 -31.47 0.32 26.67
CA ALA A 497 -31.30 -1.12 26.67
C ALA A 497 -30.76 -1.61 25.31
N PRO A 498 -29.47 -1.38 25.01
CA PRO A 498 -28.89 -1.82 23.74
C PRO A 498 -28.90 -3.34 23.61
N ILE A 499 -29.07 -3.84 22.39
CA ILE A 499 -28.97 -5.25 22.03
C ILE A 499 -27.48 -5.62 21.94
N ASP A 500 -27.12 -6.77 22.52
CA ASP A 500 -25.80 -7.36 22.29
C ASP A 500 -25.78 -8.06 20.92
N PRO A 501 -24.88 -7.68 19.99
CA PRO A 501 -24.77 -8.37 18.71
C PRO A 501 -24.21 -9.80 18.85
N LEU A 502 -23.69 -10.20 20.02
CA LEU A 502 -23.12 -11.53 20.29
C LEU A 502 -22.13 -11.96 19.21
N ILE A 503 -21.11 -11.15 19.02
CA ILE A 503 -20.03 -11.41 18.06
C ILE A 503 -18.74 -11.81 18.78
N SER A 504 -17.85 -12.50 18.08
CA SER A 504 -16.59 -13.02 18.61
C SER A 504 -15.66 -11.90 19.09
N PRO A 505 -14.55 -12.21 19.77
CA PRO A 505 -13.38 -11.33 19.76
C PRO A 505 -12.89 -11.06 18.33
N LEU A 506 -12.07 -10.02 18.14
CA LEU A 506 -11.53 -9.66 16.83
C LEU A 506 -10.61 -10.79 16.31
N LEU A 507 -10.94 -11.35 15.15
CA LEU A 507 -10.25 -12.47 14.52
C LEU A 507 -9.34 -11.98 13.37
N MET A 508 -8.30 -12.74 13.05
CA MET A 508 -7.47 -12.55 11.86
C MET A 508 -7.93 -13.52 10.76
N GLY A 509 -8.21 -13.00 9.58
CA GLY A 509 -8.59 -13.75 8.40
C GLY A 509 -7.40 -14.18 7.54
N PRO A 510 -7.64 -15.04 6.53
CA PRO A 510 -6.61 -15.54 5.63
C PRO A 510 -6.03 -14.48 4.68
N ASN A 511 -6.79 -13.42 4.39
CA ASN A 511 -6.33 -12.26 3.61
C ASN A 511 -5.56 -11.22 4.45
N GLY A 512 -5.22 -11.54 5.71
CA GLY A 512 -4.49 -10.65 6.62
C GLY A 512 -5.34 -9.55 7.26
N THR A 513 -6.63 -9.49 6.93
CA THR A 513 -7.58 -8.54 7.51
C THR A 513 -8.14 -9.08 8.83
N VAL A 514 -8.80 -8.21 9.59
CA VAL A 514 -9.43 -8.58 10.86
C VAL A 514 -10.93 -8.26 10.89
N ALA A 515 -11.72 -9.15 11.48
CA ALA A 515 -13.17 -9.04 11.51
C ALA A 515 -13.79 -9.71 12.75
N TYR A 516 -15.10 -9.55 12.90
CA TYR A 516 -15.90 -10.12 13.98
C TYR A 516 -16.91 -11.12 13.44
N ARG A 517 -16.92 -12.32 14.03
CA ARG A 517 -17.82 -13.39 13.60
C ARG A 517 -19.09 -13.41 14.46
N PRO A 518 -20.29 -13.54 13.88
CA PRO A 518 -21.48 -13.88 14.66
C PRO A 518 -21.29 -15.18 15.44
N LEU A 519 -21.63 -15.18 16.74
CA LEU A 519 -21.60 -16.37 17.59
C LEU A 519 -22.97 -17.05 17.63
N PRO A 520 -23.05 -18.34 18.01
CA PRO A 520 -24.33 -19.03 18.19
C PRO A 520 -25.31 -18.24 19.07
N GLY A 521 -26.52 -18.02 18.55
CA GLY A 521 -27.55 -17.22 19.21
C GLY A 521 -27.48 -15.72 18.93
N SER A 522 -26.51 -15.28 18.11
CA SER A 522 -26.44 -13.89 17.66
C SER A 522 -27.67 -13.48 16.86
N PRO A 523 -28.20 -12.25 17.08
CA PRO A 523 -29.23 -11.67 16.23
C PRO A 523 -28.77 -11.43 14.78
N CYS A 524 -27.46 -11.42 14.50
CA CYS A 524 -26.92 -11.24 13.16
C CYS A 524 -26.99 -12.52 12.30
N LEU A 525 -27.06 -13.69 12.93
CA LEU A 525 -27.06 -14.99 12.25
C LEU A 525 -28.30 -15.15 11.38
N ASP A 526 -28.12 -15.49 10.10
CA ASP A 526 -29.16 -15.61 9.08
C ASP A 526 -30.09 -14.39 9.02
N GLY A 527 -29.62 -13.24 9.51
CA GLY A 527 -30.45 -12.05 9.74
C GLY A 527 -30.74 -11.27 8.48
N GLY A 528 -29.99 -11.50 7.40
CA GLY A 528 -30.07 -10.78 6.14
C GLY A 528 -30.94 -11.43 5.07
N ASP A 529 -31.03 -10.73 3.93
CA ASP A 529 -31.64 -11.23 2.70
C ASP A 529 -30.74 -10.93 1.49
N ALA A 530 -30.39 -11.98 0.75
CA ALA A 530 -29.52 -11.89 -0.42
C ALA A 530 -30.10 -11.02 -1.54
N GLY A 531 -31.43 -10.83 -1.61
CA GLY A 531 -32.07 -9.91 -2.56
C GLY A 531 -31.69 -8.44 -2.34
N PHE A 532 -31.14 -8.11 -1.16
CA PHE A 532 -30.69 -6.79 -0.78
C PHE A 532 -29.16 -6.68 -0.70
N SER A 533 -28.43 -7.80 -0.85
CA SER A 533 -26.97 -7.87 -0.82
C SER A 533 -26.35 -7.36 -2.13
N ILE A 534 -26.56 -6.08 -2.41
CA ILE A 534 -26.11 -5.40 -3.62
C ILE A 534 -25.09 -4.31 -3.24
N ASP A 535 -23.92 -4.33 -3.89
CA ASP A 535 -22.89 -3.32 -3.74
C ASP A 535 -23.34 -1.97 -4.35
N PRO A 536 -22.66 -0.86 -4.04
CA PRO A 536 -23.01 0.45 -4.61
C PRO A 536 -22.91 0.56 -6.14
N ASN A 537 -22.31 -0.42 -6.83
CA ASN A 537 -22.24 -0.49 -8.29
C ASN A 537 -23.37 -1.36 -8.89
N GLY A 538 -24.23 -1.96 -8.06
CA GLY A 538 -25.34 -2.80 -8.50
C GLY A 538 -25.00 -4.30 -8.62
N ASN A 539 -23.84 -4.75 -8.14
CA ASN A 539 -23.44 -6.15 -8.17
C ASN A 539 -23.86 -6.89 -6.90
N THR A 540 -24.25 -8.15 -7.02
CA THR A 540 -24.49 -8.99 -5.84
C THR A 540 -23.18 -9.24 -5.09
N VAL A 541 -23.20 -9.03 -3.78
CA VAL A 541 -22.09 -9.34 -2.87
C VAL A 541 -22.12 -10.83 -2.57
N MET A 542 -21.24 -11.59 -3.23
CA MET A 542 -21.23 -13.06 -3.18
C MET A 542 -20.26 -13.64 -2.15
N GLU A 543 -19.33 -12.84 -1.66
CA GLU A 543 -18.33 -13.23 -0.67
C GLU A 543 -18.33 -12.25 0.50
N ASP A 544 -17.75 -12.66 1.62
CA ASP A 544 -17.57 -11.86 2.82
C ASP A 544 -16.16 -11.25 2.92
N GLN A 545 -15.84 -10.57 4.02
CA GLN A 545 -14.53 -9.92 4.19
C GLN A 545 -13.35 -10.90 4.13
N PHE A 546 -13.55 -12.17 4.51
CA PHE A 546 -12.52 -13.21 4.48
C PHE A 546 -12.56 -14.06 3.21
N HIS A 547 -13.35 -13.64 2.21
CA HIS A 547 -13.61 -14.37 0.97
C HIS A 547 -14.34 -15.70 1.15
N ALA A 548 -15.09 -15.87 2.24
CA ALA A 548 -16.06 -16.95 2.33
C ALA A 548 -17.30 -16.58 1.51
N VAL A 549 -17.89 -17.54 0.79
CA VAL A 549 -19.11 -17.32 0.00
C VAL A 549 -20.28 -17.04 0.94
N ARG A 550 -21.07 -16.03 0.59
CA ARG A 550 -22.30 -15.69 1.31
C ARG A 550 -23.44 -16.63 0.93
N PRO A 551 -24.31 -17.01 1.87
CA PRO A 551 -25.52 -17.78 1.60
C PRO A 551 -26.42 -17.11 0.54
N VAL A 552 -26.99 -17.92 -0.35
CA VAL A 552 -27.79 -17.45 -1.50
C VAL A 552 -29.14 -16.83 -1.08
N ARG A 553 -29.53 -16.94 0.18
CA ARG A 553 -30.83 -16.45 0.67
C ARG A 553 -30.76 -15.62 1.94
N ARG A 554 -30.05 -16.08 2.97
CA ARG A 554 -29.99 -15.44 4.28
C ARG A 554 -28.54 -15.25 4.73
N PRO A 555 -27.81 -14.30 4.12
CA PRO A 555 -26.49 -13.95 4.63
C PRO A 555 -26.60 -13.36 6.03
N ASP A 556 -25.53 -13.50 6.81
CA ASP A 556 -25.41 -12.86 8.10
C ASP A 556 -25.33 -11.33 7.96
N ILE A 557 -25.84 -10.63 8.97
CA ILE A 557 -25.67 -9.17 9.07
C ILE A 557 -24.24 -8.88 9.54
N GLY A 558 -23.48 -8.12 8.74
CA GLY A 558 -22.12 -7.71 9.05
C GLY A 558 -21.08 -8.11 8.01
N ALA A 559 -19.81 -7.92 8.37
CA ALA A 559 -18.67 -8.05 7.47
C ALA A 559 -18.31 -9.49 7.10
N ILE A 560 -18.54 -10.46 7.99
CA ILE A 560 -18.25 -11.87 7.76
C ILE A 560 -19.45 -12.76 8.10
N GLU A 561 -19.54 -13.90 7.41
CA GLU A 561 -20.47 -14.98 7.74
C GLU A 561 -19.96 -15.76 8.96
N ALA A 562 -20.83 -16.47 9.66
CA ALA A 562 -20.44 -17.49 10.60
C ALA A 562 -19.77 -18.67 9.87
N ASP A 563 -18.81 -19.32 10.53
CA ASP A 563 -18.20 -20.52 9.96
C ASP A 563 -19.29 -21.58 9.77
N CYS A 564 -19.32 -22.22 8.60
CA CYS A 564 -19.97 -23.51 8.48
C CYS A 564 -19.11 -24.53 9.22
N ALA A 565 -19.32 -24.69 10.53
CA ALA A 565 -18.55 -25.61 11.37
C ALA A 565 -18.58 -27.07 10.86
N ALA A 566 -19.51 -27.40 9.96
CA ALA A 566 -19.59 -28.70 9.30
C ALA A 566 -18.75 -28.82 8.02
N ASP A 567 -18.32 -27.72 7.40
CA ASP A 567 -17.56 -27.65 6.14
C ASP A 567 -16.05 -27.63 6.41
N LEU A 568 -15.41 -28.77 6.20
CA LEU A 568 -14.04 -29.05 6.63
C LEU A 568 -13.11 -29.42 5.48
N ALA A 569 -13.63 -29.56 4.26
CA ALA A 569 -12.86 -29.99 3.09
C ALA A 569 -13.33 -29.31 1.79
N SER A 570 -12.40 -29.19 0.83
CA SER A 570 -12.72 -28.68 -0.49
C SER A 570 -13.67 -29.63 -1.27
N PRO A 571 -14.65 -29.10 -2.05
CA PRO A 571 -14.97 -27.69 -2.22
C PRO A 571 -15.69 -27.11 -1.00
N TYR A 572 -15.11 -26.06 -0.42
CA TYR A 572 -15.70 -25.36 0.72
C TYR A 572 -17.07 -24.79 0.34
N LEU A 573 -17.96 -24.75 1.33
CA LEU A 573 -19.33 -24.25 1.30
C LEU A 573 -20.30 -25.16 0.54
N VAL A 574 -19.89 -26.42 0.35
CA VAL A 574 -20.73 -27.50 -0.16
C VAL A 574 -20.55 -28.69 0.77
N LEU A 575 -21.47 -28.87 1.71
CA LEU A 575 -21.46 -30.05 2.56
C LEU A 575 -21.56 -31.32 1.72
N ASN A 576 -20.49 -32.10 1.78
CA ASN A 576 -20.35 -33.32 1.03
C ASN A 576 -19.59 -34.36 1.87
N PHE A 577 -19.37 -35.53 1.28
CA PHE A 577 -18.72 -36.64 1.99
C PHE A 577 -17.29 -36.32 2.46
N PHE A 578 -16.58 -35.42 1.77
CA PHE A 578 -15.22 -35.03 2.14
C PHE A 578 -15.17 -34.27 3.46
N ASP A 579 -16.22 -33.52 3.81
CA ASP A 579 -16.31 -32.83 5.10
C ASP A 579 -16.46 -33.82 6.25
N ILE A 580 -17.34 -34.80 6.08
CA ILE A 580 -17.51 -35.90 7.03
C ILE A 580 -16.19 -36.67 7.17
N ALA A 581 -15.51 -36.93 6.05
CA ALA A 581 -14.22 -37.62 6.07
C ALA A 581 -13.13 -36.81 6.80
N ALA A 582 -13.10 -35.49 6.60
CA ALA A 582 -12.19 -34.59 7.30
C ALA A 582 -12.48 -34.55 8.80
N TYR A 583 -13.76 -34.44 9.21
CA TYR A 583 -14.15 -34.53 10.62
C TYR A 583 -13.71 -35.87 11.24
N LEU A 584 -14.00 -36.98 10.57
CA LEU A 584 -13.61 -38.31 11.06
C LEU A 584 -12.08 -38.45 11.15
N SER A 585 -11.31 -37.79 10.27
CA SER A 585 -9.86 -37.73 10.37
C SER A 585 -9.41 -36.98 11.63
N LEU A 586 -9.98 -35.81 11.90
CA LEU A 586 -9.71 -35.04 13.13
C LEU A 586 -10.07 -35.85 14.38
N TYR A 587 -11.25 -36.48 14.38
CA TYR A 587 -11.74 -37.32 15.48
C TYR A 587 -10.82 -38.50 15.77
N ASN A 588 -10.40 -39.25 14.72
CA ASN A 588 -9.51 -40.40 14.87
C ASN A 588 -8.09 -40.01 15.32
N ASN A 589 -7.67 -38.78 15.03
CA ASN A 589 -6.40 -38.23 15.50
C ASN A 589 -6.49 -37.63 16.90
N HIS A 590 -7.66 -37.65 17.53
CA HIS A 590 -7.94 -36.95 18.79
C HIS A 590 -7.53 -35.46 18.71
N ASP A 591 -7.75 -34.84 17.55
CA ASP A 591 -7.51 -33.43 17.35
C ASP A 591 -8.54 -32.63 18.16
N PRO A 592 -8.13 -31.61 18.94
CA PRO A 592 -9.05 -30.78 19.73
C PRO A 592 -10.21 -30.17 18.92
N ALA A 593 -10.05 -29.99 17.60
CA ALA A 593 -11.11 -29.49 16.73
C ALA A 593 -12.29 -30.45 16.58
N ALA A 594 -12.15 -31.74 16.92
CA ALA A 594 -13.21 -32.74 16.85
C ALA A 594 -13.96 -32.98 18.17
N ASP A 595 -13.57 -32.31 19.27
CA ASP A 595 -14.18 -32.40 20.60
C ASP A 595 -15.31 -31.36 20.73
N LEU A 596 -16.49 -31.72 20.24
CA LEU A 596 -17.60 -30.80 20.02
C LEU A 596 -18.70 -30.88 21.10
N ALA A 597 -18.64 -31.83 22.03
CA ALA A 597 -19.68 -32.03 23.03
C ALA A 597 -19.12 -32.37 24.42
N THR A 598 -19.84 -31.96 25.47
CA THR A 598 -19.45 -32.33 26.83
C THR A 598 -19.58 -33.85 27.05
N PRO A 599 -18.67 -34.48 27.82
CA PRO A 599 -17.54 -33.87 28.52
C PRO A 599 -16.32 -33.62 27.61
N PHE A 600 -15.87 -32.36 27.53
CA PHE A 600 -14.70 -31.96 26.75
C PHE A 600 -13.40 -32.63 27.25
N GLY A 601 -12.51 -32.95 26.32
CA GLY A 601 -11.29 -33.73 26.51
C GLY A 601 -11.50 -35.24 26.42
N ILE A 602 -12.71 -35.69 26.06
CA ILE A 602 -13.07 -37.11 25.91
C ILE A 602 -13.81 -37.32 24.59
N PHE A 603 -13.09 -37.78 23.56
CA PHE A 603 -13.66 -38.10 22.25
C PHE A 603 -14.62 -39.29 22.34
N ASN A 604 -15.90 -39.03 22.10
CA ASN A 604 -16.96 -40.02 22.23
C ASN A 604 -18.06 -39.82 21.17
N PHE A 605 -19.14 -40.59 21.26
CA PHE A 605 -20.24 -40.54 20.28
C PHE A 605 -20.96 -39.18 20.24
N PHE A 606 -20.99 -38.44 21.34
CA PHE A 606 -21.65 -37.13 21.39
C PHE A 606 -20.96 -36.08 20.54
N ASP A 607 -19.63 -36.17 20.35
CA ASP A 607 -18.89 -35.28 19.44
C ASP A 607 -19.27 -35.55 17.99
N VAL A 608 -19.30 -36.83 17.60
CA VAL A 608 -19.73 -37.26 16.27
C VAL A 608 -21.18 -36.89 16.03
N ALA A 609 -22.05 -37.07 17.03
CA ALA A 609 -23.45 -36.67 16.95
C ALA A 609 -23.61 -35.15 16.84
N ALA A 610 -22.79 -34.35 17.52
CA ALA A 610 -22.77 -32.91 17.43
C ALA A 610 -22.31 -32.45 16.03
N TYR A 611 -21.24 -33.04 15.49
CA TYR A 611 -20.83 -32.78 14.10
C TYR A 611 -21.92 -33.15 13.10
N LEU A 612 -22.52 -34.34 13.23
CA LEU A 612 -23.61 -34.75 12.34
C LEU A 612 -24.85 -33.85 12.49
N ALA A 613 -25.10 -33.28 13.67
CA ALA A 613 -26.15 -32.29 13.85
C ALA A 613 -25.82 -30.99 13.10
N LEU A 614 -24.57 -30.52 13.17
CA LEU A 614 -24.08 -29.37 12.38
C LEU A 614 -24.18 -29.65 10.87
N TYR A 615 -23.73 -30.83 10.42
CA TYR A 615 -23.78 -31.25 9.02
C TYR A 615 -25.22 -31.37 8.50
N ASN A 616 -26.13 -31.96 9.29
CA ASN A 616 -27.54 -32.10 8.90
C ASN A 616 -28.32 -30.80 8.99
N ALA A 617 -27.88 -29.84 9.83
CA ALA A 617 -28.42 -28.49 9.85
C ALA A 617 -28.12 -27.75 8.55
N GLY A 618 -27.10 -28.18 7.80
CA GLY A 618 -26.61 -27.50 6.61
C GLY A 618 -25.51 -26.49 6.94
N CYS A 619 -24.79 -26.03 5.93
CA CYS A 619 -24.21 -24.70 6.02
C CYS A 619 -25.35 -23.69 5.91
N PRO A 620 -25.40 -22.66 6.77
CA PRO A 620 -26.25 -21.49 6.52
C PRO A 620 -26.15 -21.03 5.06
#